data_AF-A0A971ZSW3-F1
#
_entry.id   AF-A0A971ZSW3-F1
#
_cell.length_a   1.000
_cell.length_b   1.000
_cell.length_c   1.000
_cell.angle_alpha   90.00
_cell.angle_beta   90.00
_cell.angle_gamma   90.00
#
_symmetry.space_group_name_H-M   'P 1'
#
loop_
_entity.id
_entity.type
_entity.pdbx_description
1 polymer ?
#
loop_
_entity_poly.entity_id
_entity_poly.type
_entity_poly.pdbx_seq_one_letter_code
_entity_poly.pdbx_strand_id
1 'polypeptide(L)'
;VPDADITWTIKEGAGRVAFAGGSTGPEVAVTATSTGAFRLEVDIKGLVITPPHVRPYFTGTVLPAVNVPVTVFIVQRTTTNYPARASSEIPGLLADANKILWQRGLTLVQSGPIRYLNNTEWLNHPDVNNNTNLTAMLNTTNSLGNALEFYFVDTLEGGATAGLCCYGGIVLSGDATGRVIAHEVLHACNDAVPGVEDIYPVRNDSDIGTDPVTGVACEDWLPMDWGGGYYPPGLTQRELINRLVMKSGGWAEAPSDAFDLPMGPVWGYHDMVSNGVPVRVLGLSACGQAACTKTPGSH
;
A
#
# COMPACT_ATOMS: atom_id res chain seq x y z
N VAL A 1 -30.94 12.37 -2.77
CA VAL A 1 -31.88 11.62 -1.89
C VAL A 1 -31.63 12.11 -0.47
N PRO A 2 -32.66 12.44 0.32
CA PRO A 2 -32.48 12.86 1.71
C PRO A 2 -31.79 11.79 2.56
N ASP A 3 -30.99 12.18 3.56
CA ASP A 3 -30.23 11.21 4.39
C ASP A 3 -31.14 10.20 5.10
N ALA A 4 -32.30 10.64 5.57
CA ALA A 4 -33.30 9.79 6.22
C ALA A 4 -33.92 8.73 5.28
N ASP A 5 -33.79 8.92 3.97
CA ASP A 5 -34.27 7.99 2.94
C ASP A 5 -33.17 6.98 2.52
N ILE A 6 -31.98 7.04 3.14
CA ILE A 6 -30.86 6.11 2.94
C ILE A 6 -30.60 5.41 4.28
N THR A 7 -30.81 4.10 4.36
CA THR A 7 -30.62 3.33 5.60
C THR A 7 -29.68 2.17 5.37
N TRP A 8 -28.66 2.07 6.22
CA TRP A 8 -27.70 0.99 6.24
C TRP A 8 -28.08 -0.09 7.23
N THR A 9 -27.86 -1.34 6.86
CA THR A 9 -28.10 -2.51 7.71
C THR A 9 -26.88 -3.41 7.70
N ILE A 10 -26.45 -3.86 8.86
CA ILE A 10 -25.48 -4.96 8.99
C ILE A 10 -26.23 -6.26 8.71
N LYS A 11 -26.05 -6.84 7.52
CA LYS A 11 -26.66 -8.12 7.13
C LYS A 11 -25.88 -9.31 7.66
N GLU A 12 -24.55 -9.19 7.69
CA GLU A 12 -23.65 -10.21 8.21
C GLU A 12 -22.61 -9.54 9.11
N GLY A 13 -22.22 -10.19 10.20
CA GLY A 13 -21.28 -9.64 11.18
C GLY A 13 -21.93 -8.87 12.33
N ALA A 14 -23.20 -9.12 12.65
CA ALA A 14 -23.82 -8.57 13.85
C ALA A 14 -23.03 -8.98 15.11
N GLY A 15 -22.73 -8.01 15.99
CA GLY A 15 -21.87 -8.23 17.17
C GLY A 15 -20.37 -8.27 16.86
N ARG A 16 -19.97 -8.29 15.59
CA ARG A 16 -18.59 -8.11 15.10
C ARG A 16 -18.32 -6.68 14.67
N VAL A 17 -19.28 -6.08 13.99
CA VAL A 17 -19.27 -4.68 13.59
C VAL A 17 -20.50 -3.96 14.12
N ALA A 18 -20.37 -2.65 14.34
CA ALA A 18 -21.45 -1.77 14.76
C ALA A 18 -21.32 -0.40 14.09
N PHE A 19 -22.44 0.27 13.85
CA PHE A 19 -22.42 1.65 13.36
C PHE A 19 -21.96 2.61 14.46
N ALA A 20 -21.02 3.49 14.13
CA ALA A 20 -20.58 4.55 15.01
C ALA A 20 -21.33 5.85 14.66
N GLY A 21 -22.19 6.31 15.58
CA GLY A 21 -22.95 7.57 15.44
C GLY A 21 -24.32 7.44 14.78
N GLY A 22 -24.49 6.57 13.77
CA GLY A 22 -25.79 6.35 13.11
C GLY A 22 -25.70 5.43 11.89
N SER A 23 -26.86 4.98 11.39
CA SER A 23 -26.98 4.04 10.26
C SER A 23 -27.74 4.62 9.07
N THR A 24 -27.79 5.94 8.94
CA THR A 24 -28.54 6.65 7.90
C THR A 24 -27.65 7.67 7.19
N GLY A 25 -27.98 7.99 5.95
CA GLY A 25 -27.22 8.93 5.14
C GLY A 25 -26.29 8.26 4.12
N PRO A 26 -25.63 9.05 3.27
CA PRO A 26 -24.77 8.54 2.20
C PRO A 26 -23.47 7.89 2.71
N GLU A 27 -23.06 8.24 3.92
CA GLU A 27 -21.84 7.76 4.57
C GLU A 27 -22.18 7.20 5.95
N VAL A 28 -21.55 6.08 6.31
CA VAL A 28 -21.64 5.49 7.65
C VAL A 28 -20.25 5.14 8.15
N ALA A 29 -20.01 5.39 9.43
CA ALA A 29 -18.83 4.89 10.12
C ALA A 29 -19.15 3.56 10.80
N VAL A 30 -18.21 2.63 10.75
CA VAL A 30 -18.35 1.31 11.35
C VAL A 30 -17.17 1.05 12.27
N THR A 31 -17.44 0.59 13.48
CA THR A 31 -16.44 0.10 14.42
C THR A 31 -16.47 -1.42 14.50
N ALA A 32 -15.34 -2.02 14.85
CA ALA A 32 -15.22 -3.45 15.00
C ALA A 32 -14.96 -3.85 16.46
N THR A 33 -15.55 -4.97 16.87
CA THR A 33 -15.40 -5.60 18.19
C THR A 33 -14.67 -6.93 18.13
N SER A 34 -14.67 -7.61 16.97
CA SER A 34 -13.97 -8.88 16.75
C SER A 34 -13.61 -9.06 15.27
N THR A 35 -12.77 -10.04 14.96
CA THR A 35 -12.29 -10.32 13.59
C THR A 35 -13.30 -11.14 12.77
N GLY A 36 -13.22 -11.02 11.44
CA GLY A 36 -13.97 -11.81 10.45
C GLY A 36 -14.78 -10.98 9.45
N ALA A 37 -15.45 -11.66 8.51
CA ALA A 37 -16.19 -11.03 7.42
C ALA A 37 -17.45 -10.27 7.86
N PHE A 38 -17.86 -9.24 7.15
CA PHE A 38 -19.13 -8.56 7.37
C PHE A 38 -19.72 -8.10 6.05
N ARG A 39 -21.04 -7.87 6.05
CA ARG A 39 -21.77 -7.33 4.90
C ARG A 39 -22.72 -6.25 5.38
N LEU A 40 -22.62 -5.09 4.75
CA LEU A 40 -23.55 -3.98 4.89
C LEU A 40 -24.44 -3.94 3.65
N GLU A 41 -25.73 -3.70 3.83
CA GLU A 41 -26.64 -3.36 2.74
C GLU A 41 -27.20 -1.97 2.94
N VAL A 42 -27.42 -1.27 1.84
CA VAL A 42 -28.08 0.04 1.83
C VAL A 42 -29.47 -0.09 1.22
N ASP A 43 -30.46 0.48 1.91
CA ASP A 43 -31.80 0.73 1.39
C ASP A 43 -31.91 2.20 1.01
N ILE A 44 -32.26 2.47 -0.25
CA ILE A 44 -32.42 3.83 -0.77
C ILE A 44 -33.87 3.94 -1.22
N LYS A 45 -34.67 4.71 -0.49
CA LYS A 45 -36.09 4.86 -0.78
C LYS A 45 -36.31 5.39 -2.20
N GLY A 46 -37.17 4.69 -2.93
CA GLY A 46 -37.52 5.04 -4.31
C GLY A 46 -36.48 4.57 -5.35
N LEU A 47 -35.36 3.97 -4.94
CA LEU A 47 -34.44 3.34 -5.87
C LEU A 47 -35.01 2.01 -6.35
N VAL A 48 -35.23 1.89 -7.65
CA VAL A 48 -35.64 0.64 -8.30
C VAL A 48 -34.42 0.07 -9.02
N ILE A 49 -33.83 -0.98 -8.44
CA ILE A 49 -32.72 -1.73 -9.05
C ILE A 49 -33.33 -2.85 -9.88
N THR A 50 -32.75 -3.17 -11.03
CA THR A 50 -33.12 -4.37 -11.80
C THR A 50 -31.89 -5.28 -11.87
N PRO A 51 -31.94 -6.50 -11.30
CA PRO A 51 -33.10 -7.16 -10.70
C PRO A 51 -33.54 -6.54 -9.35
N PRO A 52 -34.86 -6.51 -9.04
CA PRO A 52 -35.45 -5.80 -7.88
C PRO A 52 -35.07 -6.34 -6.50
N HIS A 53 -34.27 -7.40 -6.44
CA HIS A 53 -33.84 -8.03 -5.18
C HIS A 53 -32.37 -7.79 -4.84
N VAL A 54 -31.62 -7.13 -5.72
CA VAL A 54 -30.21 -6.83 -5.45
C VAL A 54 -30.14 -5.44 -4.82
N ARG A 55 -30.01 -5.40 -3.49
CA ARG A 55 -29.68 -4.17 -2.77
C ARG A 55 -28.19 -3.90 -2.94
N PRO A 56 -27.74 -2.64 -3.08
CA PRO A 56 -26.31 -2.37 -3.07
C PRO A 56 -25.75 -2.77 -1.72
N TYR A 57 -24.58 -3.36 -1.74
CA TYR A 57 -23.94 -3.88 -0.54
C TYR A 57 -22.45 -3.58 -0.56
N PHE A 58 -21.87 -3.61 0.64
CA PHE A 58 -20.44 -3.58 0.85
C PHE A 58 -20.07 -4.80 1.67
N THR A 59 -19.05 -5.51 1.23
CA THR A 59 -18.43 -6.59 2.00
C THR A 59 -17.09 -6.14 2.50
N GLY A 60 -16.70 -6.62 3.68
CA GLY A 60 -15.37 -6.37 4.22
C GLY A 60 -14.98 -7.46 5.20
N THR A 61 -13.74 -7.41 5.66
CA THR A 61 -13.23 -8.31 6.70
C THR A 61 -12.55 -7.48 7.78
N VAL A 62 -12.95 -7.66 9.04
CA VAL A 62 -12.19 -7.13 10.17
C VAL A 62 -10.97 -8.02 10.37
N LEU A 63 -9.80 -7.46 10.13
CA LEU A 63 -8.52 -8.14 10.34
C LEU A 63 -8.05 -7.99 11.80
N PRO A 64 -7.22 -8.92 12.31
CA PRO A 64 -6.52 -8.70 13.57
C PRO A 64 -5.71 -7.41 13.51
N ALA A 65 -5.79 -6.59 14.55
CA ALA A 65 -4.93 -5.42 14.70
C ALA A 65 -3.53 -5.88 15.15
N VAL A 66 -2.51 -5.55 14.38
CA VAL A 66 -1.13 -5.98 14.62
C VAL A 66 -0.22 -4.75 14.69
N ASN A 67 0.47 -4.61 15.81
CA ASN A 67 1.54 -3.64 15.95
C ASN A 67 2.83 -4.25 15.38
N VAL A 68 3.42 -3.56 14.40
CA VAL A 68 4.69 -3.89 13.79
C VAL A 68 5.76 -2.99 14.41
N PRO A 69 6.69 -3.53 15.22
CA PRO A 69 7.78 -2.73 15.76
C PRO A 69 8.74 -2.30 14.65
N VAL A 70 9.10 -1.02 14.61
CA VAL A 70 9.99 -0.43 13.60
C VAL A 70 11.24 0.17 14.25
N THR A 71 12.42 -0.27 13.84
CA THR A 71 13.69 0.39 14.19
C THR A 71 14.06 1.37 13.09
N VAL A 72 14.35 2.62 13.44
CA VAL A 72 14.63 3.67 12.46
C VAL A 72 16.11 4.04 12.49
N PHE A 73 16.74 3.93 11.33
CA PHE A 73 18.10 4.35 11.03
C PHE A 73 18.07 5.54 10.08
N ILE A 74 18.86 6.56 10.38
CA ILE A 74 19.03 7.73 9.51
C ILE A 74 20.51 7.86 9.17
N VAL A 75 20.85 7.73 7.89
CA VAL A 75 22.22 7.98 7.42
C VAL A 75 22.48 9.47 7.48
N GLN A 76 23.67 9.86 7.96
CA GLN A 76 24.09 11.25 7.98
C GLN A 76 25.53 11.41 7.52
N ARG A 77 25.82 12.59 6.97
CA ARG A 77 27.16 12.94 6.49
C ARG A 77 28.14 12.98 7.66
N THR A 78 29.23 12.24 7.55
CA THR A 78 30.23 12.09 8.63
C THR A 78 30.85 13.42 9.08
N THR A 79 31.00 14.39 8.17
CA THR A 79 31.70 15.65 8.46
C THR A 79 30.80 16.75 9.02
N THR A 80 29.51 16.73 8.70
CA THR A 80 28.58 17.82 9.06
C THR A 80 27.43 17.38 9.94
N ASN A 81 27.30 16.07 10.23
CA ASN A 81 26.12 15.48 10.87
C ASN A 81 24.81 15.94 10.20
N TYR A 82 24.84 16.06 8.87
CA TYR A 82 23.64 16.43 8.11
C TYR A 82 22.88 15.15 7.78
N PRO A 83 21.71 14.92 8.39
CA PRO A 83 20.97 13.68 8.21
C PRO A 83 20.17 13.68 6.91
N ALA A 84 19.98 12.50 6.33
CA ALA A 84 19.12 12.31 5.16
C ALA A 84 17.66 12.70 5.44
N ARG A 85 17.22 12.59 6.70
CA ARG A 85 15.88 12.98 7.15
C ARG A 85 15.94 13.61 8.54
N ALA A 86 15.09 14.61 8.80
CA ALA A 86 14.99 15.13 10.16
C ALA A 86 14.24 14.13 11.05
N SER A 87 14.83 13.78 12.20
CA SER A 87 14.23 12.83 13.14
C SER A 87 12.85 13.26 13.67
N SER A 88 12.59 14.58 13.72
CA SER A 88 11.31 15.15 14.12
C SER A 88 10.16 14.85 13.16
N GLU A 89 10.46 14.47 11.91
CA GLU A 89 9.44 14.16 10.90
C GLU A 89 8.96 12.69 10.95
N ILE A 90 9.77 11.80 11.51
CA ILE A 90 9.51 10.35 11.54
C ILE A 90 8.15 10.01 12.16
N PRO A 91 7.71 10.60 13.29
CA PRO A 91 6.39 10.31 13.84
C PRO A 91 5.24 10.64 12.89
N GLY A 92 5.35 11.75 12.13
CA GLY A 92 4.36 12.15 11.14
C GLY A 92 4.31 11.18 9.96
N LEU A 93 5.47 10.76 9.45
CA LEU A 93 5.59 9.77 8.38
C LEU A 93 4.96 8.43 8.75
N LEU A 94 5.24 7.93 9.97
CA LEU A 94 4.64 6.69 10.46
C LEU A 94 3.12 6.82 10.63
N ALA A 95 2.64 7.98 11.13
CA ALA A 95 1.21 8.23 11.26
C ALA A 95 0.50 8.24 9.90
N ASP A 96 1.11 8.85 8.88
CA ASP A 96 0.56 8.86 7.53
C ASP A 96 0.58 7.48 6.87
N ALA A 97 1.65 6.71 7.03
CA ALA A 97 1.70 5.31 6.58
C ALA A 97 0.63 4.45 7.25
N ASN A 98 0.42 4.63 8.56
CA ASN A 98 -0.57 3.88 9.34
C ASN A 98 -1.99 4.09 8.84
N LYS A 99 -2.36 5.29 8.37
CA LYS A 99 -3.69 5.54 7.78
C LYS A 99 -4.00 4.59 6.62
N ILE A 100 -2.98 4.26 5.82
CA ILE A 100 -3.10 3.36 4.68
C ILE A 100 -3.07 1.91 5.15
N LEU A 101 -2.09 1.56 6.00
CA LEU A 101 -1.84 0.21 6.50
C LEU A 101 -2.96 -0.35 7.41
N TRP A 102 -3.82 0.52 7.96
CA TRP A 102 -5.03 0.09 8.66
C TRP A 102 -5.97 -0.75 7.81
N GLN A 103 -5.98 -0.57 6.48
CA GLN A 103 -6.71 -1.45 5.56
C GLN A 103 -6.28 -2.92 5.69
N ARG A 104 -5.04 -3.18 6.12
CA ARG A 104 -4.49 -4.52 6.38
C ARG A 104 -4.42 -4.89 7.87
N GLY A 105 -4.98 -4.06 8.75
CA GLY A 105 -4.93 -4.23 10.19
C GLY A 105 -3.55 -3.99 10.80
N LEU A 106 -2.63 -3.31 10.09
CA LEU A 106 -1.26 -3.09 10.55
C LEU A 106 -1.10 -1.69 11.16
N THR A 107 -0.25 -1.58 12.18
CA THR A 107 0.17 -0.29 12.75
C THR A 107 1.67 -0.34 13.04
N LEU A 108 2.44 0.49 12.34
CA LEU A 108 3.86 0.71 12.58
C LEU A 108 4.04 1.47 13.90
N VAL A 109 4.86 0.92 14.77
CA VAL A 109 5.19 1.50 16.09
C VAL A 109 6.70 1.61 16.20
N GLN A 110 7.21 2.83 16.33
CA GLN A 110 8.65 3.03 16.52
C GLN A 110 9.12 2.32 17.80
N SER A 111 10.12 1.46 17.65
CA SER A 111 10.76 0.69 18.72
C SER A 111 12.09 1.34 19.10
N GLY A 112 12.11 2.02 20.23
CA GLY A 112 13.30 2.68 20.75
C GLY A 112 13.68 3.99 20.02
N PRO A 113 14.86 4.55 20.31
CA PRO A 113 15.31 5.80 19.72
C PRO A 113 15.73 5.62 18.25
N ILE A 114 15.63 6.69 17.48
CA ILE A 114 16.22 6.80 16.14
C ILE A 114 17.75 6.67 16.26
N ARG A 115 18.35 5.88 15.37
CA ARG A 115 19.78 5.62 15.33
C ARG A 115 20.40 6.31 14.12
N TYR A 116 21.48 7.05 14.33
CA TYR A 116 22.20 7.70 13.24
C TYR A 116 23.37 6.84 12.76
N LEU A 117 23.48 6.70 11.44
CA LEU A 117 24.59 6.02 10.78
C LEU A 117 25.50 7.08 10.14
N ASN A 118 26.69 7.28 10.73
CA ASN A 118 27.64 8.31 10.31
C ASN A 118 28.49 7.84 9.12
N ASN A 119 27.89 7.78 7.92
CA ASN A 119 28.60 7.31 6.74
C ASN A 119 28.13 8.03 5.47
N THR A 120 28.96 8.96 4.97
CA THR A 120 28.70 9.70 3.74
C THR A 120 28.49 8.79 2.51
N GLU A 121 29.19 7.67 2.44
CA GLU A 121 29.13 6.73 1.30
C GLU A 121 27.80 5.95 1.23
N TRP A 122 27.01 5.99 2.31
CA TRP A 122 25.69 5.36 2.38
C TRP A 122 24.54 6.34 2.15
N LEU A 123 24.83 7.61 1.85
CA LEU A 123 23.77 8.59 1.60
C LEU A 123 23.13 8.42 0.22
N ASN A 124 23.89 7.99 -0.80
CA ASN A 124 23.41 7.97 -2.17
C ASN A 124 23.63 6.59 -2.79
N HIS A 125 22.57 6.01 -3.35
CA HIS A 125 22.62 4.72 -4.01
C HIS A 125 22.21 4.88 -5.48
N PRO A 126 23.16 5.10 -6.39
CA PRO A 126 22.86 5.43 -7.80
C PRO A 126 22.32 4.26 -8.63
N ASP A 127 22.65 3.03 -8.23
CA ASP A 127 22.13 1.77 -8.78
C ASP A 127 21.92 0.90 -7.55
N VAL A 128 20.69 0.46 -7.27
CA VAL A 128 20.37 -0.35 -6.07
C VAL A 128 20.58 -1.84 -6.32
N ASN A 129 20.61 -2.26 -7.58
CA ASN A 129 20.79 -3.67 -7.98
C ASN A 129 22.26 -4.09 -7.89
N ASN A 130 23.20 -3.14 -8.01
CA ASN A 130 24.64 -3.41 -7.95
C ASN A 130 25.36 -2.51 -6.93
N ASN A 131 24.91 -2.53 -5.67
CA ASN A 131 25.35 -1.59 -4.65
C ASN A 131 25.97 -2.24 -3.42
N THR A 132 27.30 -2.31 -3.37
CA THR A 132 28.03 -2.84 -2.21
C THR A 132 27.83 -2.01 -0.94
N ASN A 133 27.64 -0.69 -1.07
CA ASN A 133 27.38 0.20 0.06
C ASN A 133 25.99 -0.03 0.67
N LEU A 134 24.97 -0.26 -0.15
CA LEU A 134 23.62 -0.62 0.29
C LEU A 134 23.65 -1.94 1.08
N THR A 135 24.28 -2.97 0.51
CA THR A 135 24.44 -4.27 1.18
C THR A 135 25.20 -4.13 2.49
N ALA A 136 26.29 -3.35 2.52
CA ALA A 136 27.06 -3.11 3.73
C ALA A 136 26.23 -2.39 4.81
N MET A 137 25.46 -1.36 4.43
CA MET A 137 24.57 -0.64 5.34
C MET A 137 23.55 -1.57 5.99
N LEU A 138 22.80 -2.35 5.20
CA LEU A 138 21.78 -3.28 5.68
C LEU A 138 22.35 -4.34 6.63
N ASN A 139 23.60 -4.77 6.41
CA ASN A 139 24.27 -5.74 7.27
C ASN A 139 24.78 -5.16 8.59
N THR A 140 24.81 -3.84 8.77
CA THR A 140 25.43 -3.23 9.96
C THR A 140 24.59 -3.32 11.22
N THR A 141 23.27 -3.39 11.07
CA THR A 141 22.37 -3.25 12.21
C THR A 141 21.51 -4.44 12.46
N ASN A 142 21.33 -5.31 11.45
CA ASN A 142 20.64 -6.61 11.43
C ASN A 142 20.08 -6.99 12.83
N SER A 143 19.05 -6.25 13.24
CA SER A 143 18.62 -6.16 14.63
C SER A 143 17.89 -7.43 14.99
N LEU A 144 18.61 -8.46 15.46
CA LEU A 144 18.15 -9.57 16.31
C LEU A 144 16.63 -9.89 16.28
N GLY A 145 16.09 -10.10 15.08
CA GLY A 145 15.05 -11.07 14.77
C GLY A 145 13.57 -10.69 14.87
N ASN A 146 13.12 -9.46 15.18
CA ASN A 146 11.66 -9.20 15.33
C ASN A 146 11.14 -7.80 14.94
N ALA A 147 11.99 -6.88 14.47
CA ALA A 147 11.56 -5.54 14.10
C ALA A 147 11.85 -5.24 12.64
N LEU A 148 10.94 -4.53 12.00
CA LEU A 148 11.15 -3.99 10.66
C LEU A 148 12.16 -2.84 10.74
N GLU A 149 13.19 -2.86 9.90
CA GLU A 149 14.21 -1.80 9.88
C GLU A 149 13.97 -0.82 8.75
N PHE A 150 13.92 0.47 9.08
CA PHE A 150 13.86 1.56 8.11
C PHE A 150 15.20 2.27 8.03
N TYR A 151 15.73 2.45 6.83
CA TYR A 151 16.97 3.17 6.56
C TYR A 151 16.69 4.39 5.69
N PHE A 152 16.80 5.58 6.28
CA PHE A 152 16.67 6.83 5.54
C PHE A 152 18.02 7.23 4.95
N VAL A 153 18.06 7.36 3.63
CA VAL A 153 19.20 7.78 2.79
C VAL A 153 18.82 9.02 2.00
N ASP A 154 19.77 9.70 1.36
CA ASP A 154 19.50 10.92 0.57
C ASP A 154 18.77 10.54 -0.74
N THR A 155 19.37 9.67 -1.56
CA THR A 155 18.79 9.26 -2.86
C THR A 155 18.92 7.76 -3.15
N LEU A 156 17.93 7.21 -3.87
CA LEU A 156 17.92 5.86 -4.44
C LEU A 156 17.76 5.94 -5.95
N GLU A 157 18.43 5.06 -6.70
CA GLU A 157 18.46 5.07 -8.18
C GLU A 157 18.79 6.46 -8.76
N GLY A 158 19.75 7.15 -8.12
CA GLY A 158 20.12 8.52 -8.50
C GLY A 158 19.01 9.56 -8.35
N GLY A 159 17.98 9.26 -7.55
CA GLY A 159 16.79 10.09 -7.33
C GLY A 159 15.55 9.64 -8.11
N ALA A 160 15.60 8.51 -8.82
CA ALA A 160 14.44 7.98 -9.55
C ALA A 160 13.46 7.19 -8.65
N THR A 161 13.93 6.75 -7.47
CA THR A 161 13.19 5.86 -6.57
C THR A 161 13.08 6.46 -5.18
N ALA A 162 11.93 6.31 -4.53
CA ALA A 162 11.68 6.84 -3.18
C ALA A 162 11.76 5.78 -2.07
N GLY A 163 11.59 4.50 -2.42
CA GLY A 163 11.58 3.37 -1.49
C GLY A 163 12.10 2.10 -2.13
N LEU A 164 12.65 1.21 -1.32
CA LEU A 164 13.09 -0.11 -1.73
C LEU A 164 12.95 -1.10 -0.58
N CYS A 165 12.04 -2.06 -0.72
CA CYS A 165 11.98 -3.23 0.12
C CYS A 165 13.03 -4.26 -0.30
N CYS A 166 13.90 -4.66 0.64
CA CYS A 166 15.00 -5.58 0.38
C CYS A 166 15.19 -6.59 1.52
N TYR A 167 16.03 -7.60 1.29
CA TYR A 167 16.39 -8.54 2.35
C TYR A 167 17.23 -7.81 3.41
N GLY A 168 16.69 -7.68 4.63
CA GLY A 168 17.33 -6.99 5.75
C GLY A 168 16.71 -5.64 6.12
N GLY A 169 15.75 -5.12 5.35
CA GLY A 169 15.02 -3.92 5.73
C GLY A 169 14.36 -3.17 4.57
N ILE A 170 13.86 -1.98 4.87
CA ILE A 170 13.28 -1.06 3.90
C ILE A 170 14.14 0.20 3.86
N VAL A 171 14.58 0.56 2.66
CA VAL A 171 15.39 1.76 2.43
C VAL A 171 14.51 2.83 1.81
N LEU A 172 14.62 4.06 2.32
CA LEU A 172 13.73 5.18 2.01
C LEU A 172 14.59 6.40 1.66
N SER A 173 14.26 7.10 0.59
CA SER A 173 14.89 8.38 0.24
C SER A 173 14.54 9.47 1.25
N GLY A 174 15.30 10.57 1.23
CA GLY A 174 15.12 11.69 2.16
C GLY A 174 13.77 12.37 1.97
N ASP A 175 13.17 12.27 0.80
CA ASP A 175 11.86 12.81 0.42
C ASP A 175 10.72 11.79 0.48
N ALA A 176 10.98 10.56 0.95
CA ALA A 176 9.95 9.52 1.08
C ALA A 176 8.76 10.01 1.92
N THR A 177 7.56 9.61 1.48
CA THR A 177 6.28 9.97 2.13
C THR A 177 5.71 8.79 2.93
N GLY A 178 4.69 9.04 3.76
CA GLY A 178 3.97 7.96 4.44
C GLY A 178 3.39 6.91 3.47
N ARG A 179 2.99 7.33 2.26
CA ARG A 179 2.56 6.41 1.21
C ARG A 179 3.69 5.49 0.74
N VAL A 180 4.87 6.04 0.49
CA VAL A 180 6.05 5.24 0.09
C VAL A 180 6.35 4.21 1.17
N ILE A 181 6.33 4.62 2.44
CA ILE A 181 6.49 3.68 3.56
C ILE A 181 5.43 2.58 3.53
N ALA A 182 4.16 2.91 3.38
CA ALA A 182 3.09 1.91 3.32
C ALA A 182 3.27 0.94 2.14
N HIS A 183 3.67 1.45 0.97
CA HIS A 183 3.97 0.67 -0.23
C HIS A 183 5.10 -0.34 0.02
N GLU A 184 6.25 0.10 0.54
CA GLU A 184 7.38 -0.79 0.83
C GLU A 184 7.06 -1.79 1.96
N VAL A 185 6.25 -1.41 2.94
CA VAL A 185 5.81 -2.32 4.01
C VAL A 185 4.92 -3.43 3.45
N LEU A 186 4.07 -3.13 2.46
CA LEU A 186 3.24 -4.13 1.78
C LEU A 186 4.11 -5.11 0.98
N HIS A 187 5.16 -4.65 0.31
CA HIS A 187 6.18 -5.53 -0.27
C HIS A 187 6.77 -6.51 0.76
N ALA A 188 6.95 -6.08 2.01
CA ALA A 188 7.48 -6.93 3.09
C ALA A 188 6.44 -7.90 3.72
N CYS A 189 5.17 -7.87 3.30
CA CYS A 189 4.11 -8.73 3.83
C CYS A 189 4.05 -10.13 3.20
N ASN A 190 5.05 -10.54 2.41
CA ASN A 190 5.14 -11.86 1.79
C ASN A 190 6.52 -12.49 2.05
N ASP A 191 6.59 -13.82 1.99
CA ASP A 191 7.84 -14.58 2.11
C ASP A 191 8.72 -14.49 0.86
N ALA A 192 8.12 -14.26 -0.31
CA ALA A 192 8.85 -13.73 -1.45
C ALA A 192 9.16 -12.25 -1.17
N VAL A 193 10.42 -11.85 -1.29
CA VAL A 193 10.82 -10.44 -1.29
C VAL A 193 11.41 -10.13 -2.67
N PRO A 194 10.79 -9.23 -3.46
CA PRO A 194 9.57 -8.46 -3.14
C PRO A 194 8.30 -9.32 -3.14
N GLY A 195 7.33 -8.90 -2.33
CA GLY A 195 6.14 -9.65 -2.00
C GLY A 195 4.90 -9.29 -2.81
N VAL A 196 4.02 -8.48 -2.22
CA VAL A 196 2.86 -7.89 -2.92
C VAL A 196 3.39 -7.12 -4.12
N GLU A 197 2.92 -7.41 -5.33
CA GLU A 197 3.55 -6.88 -6.55
C GLU A 197 3.24 -5.40 -6.80
N ASP A 198 4.20 -4.73 -7.42
CA ASP A 198 3.97 -3.45 -8.09
C ASP A 198 3.02 -3.62 -9.28
N ILE A 199 2.14 -2.64 -9.46
CA ILE A 199 1.26 -2.56 -10.64
C ILE A 199 1.46 -1.23 -11.37
N TYR A 200 1.42 -1.27 -12.69
CA TYR A 200 1.68 -0.13 -13.56
C TYR A 200 0.49 0.13 -14.49
N PRO A 201 0.09 1.39 -14.68
CA PRO A 201 -0.97 1.77 -15.61
C PRO A 201 -0.53 1.75 -17.09
N VAL A 202 0.78 1.67 -17.33
CA VAL A 202 1.42 1.69 -18.65
C VAL A 202 2.59 0.70 -18.70
N ARG A 203 2.96 0.24 -19.89
CA ARG A 203 4.09 -0.69 -20.07
C ARG A 203 5.47 -0.06 -19.84
N ASN A 204 5.66 1.17 -20.33
CA ASN A 204 6.93 1.88 -20.20
C ASN A 204 6.66 3.26 -19.61
N ASP A 205 7.27 3.54 -18.46
CA ASP A 205 7.08 4.78 -17.71
C ASP A 205 7.91 5.94 -18.28
N SER A 206 8.84 5.63 -19.20
CA SER A 206 9.90 6.51 -19.69
C SER A 206 9.85 6.85 -21.19
N ASP A 207 8.94 6.26 -21.98
CA ASP A 207 8.95 6.40 -23.45
C ASP A 207 7.78 7.20 -24.04
N ILE A 208 8.08 7.93 -25.12
CA ILE A 208 7.12 8.55 -26.05
C ILE A 208 6.46 7.41 -26.85
N GLY A 209 5.46 6.80 -26.25
CA GLY A 209 4.79 5.61 -26.76
C GLY A 209 4.13 4.89 -25.60
N THR A 210 3.14 5.54 -25.00
CA THR A 210 2.39 4.93 -23.90
C THR A 210 1.61 3.75 -24.48
N ASP A 211 1.92 2.56 -23.98
CA ASP A 211 1.07 1.37 -24.11
C ASP A 211 0.28 1.27 -22.79
N PRO A 212 -0.81 2.06 -22.62
CA PRO A 212 -1.60 2.06 -21.40
C PRO A 212 -2.45 0.81 -21.31
N VAL A 213 -2.83 0.47 -20.08
CA VAL A 213 -3.96 -0.45 -19.88
C VAL A 213 -5.22 0.21 -20.46
N THR A 214 -5.78 -0.39 -21.51
CA THR A 214 -6.98 0.12 -22.19
C THR A 214 -8.24 -0.56 -21.68
N GLY A 215 -9.37 0.15 -21.68
CA GLY A 215 -10.69 -0.42 -21.39
C GLY A 215 -11.28 0.04 -20.05
N VAL A 216 -12.55 -0.28 -19.87
CA VAL A 216 -13.32 0.01 -18.65
C VAL A 216 -13.07 -1.11 -17.65
N ALA A 217 -12.92 -0.75 -16.36
CA ALA A 217 -12.80 -1.73 -15.28
C ALA A 217 -13.97 -2.73 -15.33
N CYS A 218 -13.69 -4.02 -15.16
CA CYS A 218 -14.68 -5.08 -15.24
C CYS A 218 -14.39 -6.21 -14.23
N GLU A 219 -15.34 -7.13 -14.06
CA GLU A 219 -15.25 -8.23 -13.10
C GLU A 219 -13.99 -9.08 -13.28
N ASP A 220 -13.66 -9.45 -14.51
CA ASP A 220 -12.49 -10.27 -14.84
C ASP A 220 -11.16 -9.60 -14.44
N TRP A 221 -11.14 -8.28 -14.23
CA TRP A 221 -9.94 -7.49 -13.97
C TRP A 221 -9.74 -7.14 -12.50
N LEU A 222 -10.75 -7.39 -11.65
CA LEU A 222 -10.70 -7.19 -10.21
C LEU A 222 -11.70 -8.13 -9.50
N PRO A 223 -11.53 -9.45 -9.67
CA PRO A 223 -12.57 -10.44 -9.38
C PRO A 223 -12.95 -10.55 -7.89
N MET A 224 -12.11 -10.06 -6.98
CA MET A 224 -12.37 -10.09 -5.54
C MET A 224 -13.03 -8.81 -5.00
N ASP A 225 -12.98 -7.73 -5.77
CA ASP A 225 -13.51 -6.42 -5.36
C ASP A 225 -14.78 -6.05 -6.17
N TRP A 226 -14.97 -6.67 -7.34
CA TRP A 226 -16.12 -6.42 -8.20
C TRP A 226 -17.44 -6.68 -7.48
N GLY A 227 -18.38 -5.73 -7.60
CA GLY A 227 -19.68 -5.78 -6.93
C GLY A 227 -19.66 -5.51 -5.42
N GLY A 228 -18.48 -5.35 -4.80
CA GLY A 228 -18.33 -4.97 -3.39
C GLY A 228 -18.42 -3.46 -3.12
N GLY A 229 -18.59 -2.65 -4.16
CA GLY A 229 -18.67 -1.19 -4.11
C GLY A 229 -19.21 -0.59 -5.42
N TYR A 230 -19.19 0.74 -5.51
CA TYR A 230 -19.63 1.47 -6.69
C TYR A 230 -18.44 1.89 -7.57
N TYR A 231 -18.44 1.42 -8.82
CA TYR A 231 -17.52 1.87 -9.85
C TYR A 231 -18.25 2.86 -10.78
N PRO A 232 -17.79 4.11 -10.91
CA PRO A 232 -18.40 5.07 -11.82
C PRO A 232 -18.49 4.50 -13.25
N PRO A 233 -19.64 4.66 -13.94
CA PRO A 233 -19.77 4.27 -15.33
C PRO A 233 -18.65 4.87 -16.19
N GLY A 234 -17.92 4.01 -16.90
CA GLY A 234 -16.81 4.43 -17.75
C GLY A 234 -15.47 4.60 -17.04
N LEU A 235 -15.36 4.31 -15.73
CA LEU A 235 -14.08 4.26 -15.02
C LEU A 235 -13.12 3.33 -15.78
N THR A 236 -12.02 3.89 -16.28
CA THR A 236 -11.02 3.11 -17.00
C THR A 236 -10.16 2.31 -16.03
N GLN A 237 -9.63 1.18 -16.49
CA GLN A 237 -8.72 0.39 -15.68
C GLN A 237 -7.46 1.17 -15.30
N ARG A 238 -6.97 2.04 -16.19
CA ARG A 238 -5.87 2.96 -15.90
C ARG A 238 -6.18 3.90 -14.73
N GLU A 239 -7.37 4.52 -14.73
CA GLU A 239 -7.79 5.40 -13.63
C GLU A 239 -7.95 4.64 -12.31
N LEU A 240 -8.40 3.38 -12.36
CA LEU A 240 -8.47 2.52 -11.19
C LEU A 240 -7.07 2.21 -10.64
N ILE A 241 -6.13 1.78 -11.48
CA ILE A 241 -4.75 1.49 -11.08
C ILE A 241 -4.09 2.71 -10.44
N ASN A 242 -4.37 3.91 -10.97
CA ASN A 242 -3.85 5.17 -10.41
C ASN A 242 -4.31 5.48 -8.98
N ARG A 243 -5.29 4.74 -8.42
CA ARG A 243 -5.76 4.88 -7.03
C ARG A 243 -5.12 3.85 -6.08
N LEU A 244 -4.41 2.85 -6.61
CA LEU A 244 -3.88 1.77 -5.80
C LEU A 244 -2.58 2.18 -5.09
N VAL A 245 -2.42 1.75 -3.84
CA VAL A 245 -1.18 1.99 -3.06
C VAL A 245 0.03 1.31 -3.70
N MET A 246 -0.16 0.14 -4.32
CA MET A 246 0.88 -0.62 -5.02
C MET A 246 1.18 -0.10 -6.43
N LYS A 247 0.58 1.03 -6.85
CA LYS A 247 0.92 1.67 -8.11
C LYS A 247 2.36 2.16 -8.08
N SER A 248 3.15 1.70 -9.04
CA SER A 248 4.56 2.06 -9.24
C SER A 248 4.75 2.83 -10.57
N GLY A 249 5.95 3.38 -10.79
CA GLY A 249 6.30 4.19 -11.97
C GLY A 249 5.86 5.66 -11.89
N GLY A 250 6.72 6.58 -12.32
CA GLY A 250 6.45 8.01 -12.60
C GLY A 250 5.46 8.74 -11.69
N TRP A 251 5.98 9.40 -10.66
CA TRP A 251 5.23 10.20 -9.67
C TRP A 251 4.51 11.43 -10.23
N ALA A 252 4.74 11.78 -11.50
CA ALA A 252 4.20 12.99 -12.12
C ALA A 252 2.68 12.92 -12.39
N GLU A 253 2.06 11.73 -12.37
CA GLU A 253 0.62 11.55 -12.67
C GLU A 253 -0.16 10.77 -11.60
N ALA A 254 0.49 10.29 -10.53
CA ALA A 254 -0.28 9.67 -9.45
C ALA A 254 -1.06 10.78 -8.72
N PRO A 255 -2.40 10.71 -8.66
CA PRO A 255 -3.14 11.64 -7.81
C PRO A 255 -2.67 11.44 -6.36
N SER A 256 -2.74 12.51 -5.56
CA SER A 256 -2.21 12.60 -4.19
C SER A 256 -2.84 11.61 -3.20
N ASP A 257 -3.73 10.74 -3.67
CA ASP A 257 -4.69 9.92 -2.95
C ASP A 257 -4.65 8.43 -3.34
N ALA A 258 -3.62 7.94 -4.05
CA ALA A 258 -3.54 6.52 -4.34
C ALA A 258 -3.17 5.69 -3.09
N PHE A 259 -4.18 5.38 -2.31
CA PHE A 259 -4.11 4.70 -1.01
C PHE A 259 -4.85 3.38 -1.00
N ASP A 260 -5.61 3.06 -2.05
CA ASP A 260 -6.52 1.92 -2.05
C ASP A 260 -5.71 0.62 -2.09
N LEU A 261 -6.00 -0.29 -1.15
CA LEU A 261 -5.45 -1.63 -1.12
C LEU A 261 -6.54 -2.64 -1.51
N PRO A 262 -6.53 -3.16 -2.75
CA PRO A 262 -7.58 -4.06 -3.23
C PRO A 262 -7.57 -5.37 -2.45
N MET A 263 -8.70 -6.07 -2.36
CA MET A 263 -8.77 -7.36 -1.69
C MET A 263 -7.89 -8.41 -2.38
N GLY A 264 -7.82 -8.35 -3.71
CA GLY A 264 -7.20 -9.36 -4.54
C GLY A 264 -6.31 -8.82 -5.66
N PRO A 265 -5.97 -9.69 -6.63
CA PRO A 265 -5.20 -9.27 -7.79
C PRO A 265 -5.99 -8.33 -8.69
N VAL A 266 -5.28 -7.43 -9.36
CA VAL A 266 -5.84 -6.43 -10.28
C VAL A 266 -5.16 -6.55 -11.64
N TRP A 267 -5.93 -6.44 -12.72
CA TRP A 267 -5.40 -6.46 -14.08
C TRP A 267 -4.60 -5.19 -14.37
N GLY A 268 -3.33 -5.33 -14.74
CA GLY A 268 -2.47 -4.23 -15.11
C GLY A 268 -1.11 -4.71 -15.57
N TYR A 269 -0.22 -3.77 -15.84
CA TYR A 269 1.17 -4.14 -16.10
C TYR A 269 1.88 -4.47 -14.80
N HIS A 270 2.75 -5.46 -14.79
CA HIS A 270 3.58 -5.81 -13.64
C HIS A 270 4.87 -6.49 -14.12
N ASP A 271 5.89 -6.43 -13.29
CA ASP A 271 7.21 -6.95 -13.62
C ASP A 271 7.28 -8.44 -13.30
N MET A 272 7.79 -9.22 -14.26
CA MET A 272 8.11 -10.63 -14.11
C MET A 272 9.54 -10.89 -14.55
N VAL A 273 10.12 -11.98 -14.06
CA VAL A 273 11.41 -12.47 -14.56
C VAL A 273 11.14 -13.50 -15.66
N SER A 274 11.57 -13.21 -16.88
CA SER A 274 11.55 -14.15 -18.00
C SER A 274 12.99 -14.44 -18.44
N ASN A 275 13.43 -15.69 -18.32
CA ASN A 275 14.80 -16.12 -18.64
C ASN A 275 15.91 -15.28 -17.94
N GLY A 276 15.67 -14.85 -16.70
CA GLY A 276 16.62 -14.02 -15.93
C GLY A 276 16.62 -12.54 -16.31
N VAL A 277 15.69 -12.09 -17.17
CA VAL A 277 15.54 -10.70 -17.57
C VAL A 277 14.21 -10.15 -17.01
N PRO A 278 14.22 -9.02 -16.30
CA PRO A 278 13.00 -8.32 -15.93
C PRO A 278 12.23 -7.89 -17.18
N VAL A 279 10.97 -8.29 -17.26
CA VAL A 279 10.05 -7.91 -18.34
C VAL A 279 8.74 -7.46 -17.75
N ARG A 280 8.20 -6.36 -18.27
CA ARG A 280 6.86 -5.90 -17.92
C ARG A 280 5.83 -6.61 -18.78
N VAL A 281 4.86 -7.27 -18.14
CA VAL A 281 3.80 -8.04 -18.77
C VAL A 281 2.43 -7.53 -18.34
N LEU A 282 1.41 -7.74 -19.18
CA LEU A 282 0.02 -7.38 -18.88
C LEU A 282 -0.71 -8.61 -18.33
N GLY A 283 -1.30 -8.50 -17.14
CA GLY A 283 -1.92 -9.63 -16.46
C GLY A 283 -2.58 -9.26 -15.14
N LEU A 284 -3.11 -10.27 -14.43
CA LEU A 284 -3.51 -10.11 -13.03
C LEU A 284 -2.26 -10.04 -12.15
N SER A 285 -1.98 -8.85 -11.61
CA SER A 285 -0.89 -8.62 -10.67
C SER A 285 -1.32 -8.90 -9.24
N ALA A 286 -0.46 -9.51 -8.44
CA ALA A 286 -0.70 -9.85 -7.04
C ALA A 286 -0.51 -8.63 -6.10
N CYS A 287 -1.20 -7.52 -6.40
CA CYS A 287 -1.00 -6.22 -5.76
C CYS A 287 -1.96 -5.91 -4.58
N GLY A 288 -2.71 -6.90 -4.11
CA GLY A 288 -3.78 -6.75 -3.10
C GLY A 288 -3.56 -7.52 -1.80
N GLN A 289 -4.51 -7.40 -0.87
CA GLN A 289 -4.45 -8.00 0.48
C GLN A 289 -4.23 -9.51 0.47
N ALA A 290 -4.80 -10.22 -0.51
CA ALA A 290 -4.63 -11.67 -0.67
C ALA A 290 -3.18 -12.11 -0.88
N ALA A 291 -2.30 -11.21 -1.35
CA ALA A 291 -0.87 -11.47 -1.51
C ALA A 291 -0.06 -11.23 -0.21
N CYS A 292 -0.66 -10.65 0.83
CA CYS A 292 -0.03 -10.45 2.13
C CYS A 292 -0.13 -11.73 2.99
N THR A 293 0.86 -12.61 2.93
CA THR A 293 0.89 -13.91 3.62
C THR A 293 1.45 -13.86 5.04
N LYS A 294 2.12 -12.77 5.44
CA LYS A 294 2.67 -12.61 6.80
C LYS A 294 2.62 -11.18 7.33
N THR A 295 2.99 -11.03 8.60
CA THR A 295 3.30 -9.73 9.20
C THR A 295 4.71 -9.32 8.78
N PRO A 296 4.94 -8.06 8.36
CA PRO A 296 6.27 -7.60 7.99
C PRO A 296 7.21 -7.60 9.22
N GLY A 297 8.48 -7.95 9.00
CA GLY A 297 9.50 -8.04 10.06
C GLY A 297 9.47 -9.35 10.88
N SER A 298 8.57 -10.29 10.60
CA SER A 298 8.70 -11.67 11.09
C SER A 298 9.64 -12.46 10.17
N HIS A 299 10.80 -12.85 10.70
CA HIS A 299 11.77 -13.73 10.05
C HIS A 299 11.67 -15.15 10.60
#